data_AF-A0A2N2ZQ33-F1
#
_entry.id   AF-A0A2N2ZQ33-F1
#
_cell.length_a   1.000
_cell.length_b   1.000
_cell.length_c   1.000
_cell.angle_alpha   90.00
_cell.angle_beta   90.00
_cell.angle_gamma   90.00
#
_symmetry.space_group_name_H-M   'P 1'
#
loop_
_entity.id
_entity.type
_entity.pdbx_description
1 polymer ?
#
loop_
_entity_poly.entity_id
_entity_poly.type
_entity_poly.pdbx_seq_one_letter_code
_entity_poly.pdbx_strand_id
1 'polypeptide(L)'
;MELSEIAEVRNWILAGFAIVGAFITIRTYRSNNQQRKLDNTFKTLDYLRMHIGKETIDRFIELFQANNPITSKENEFKLSDGQIQNVKDMFTDGGCGNGEIYNMIQVFDMISKSLTRNLLITELIWYEYGQMISKCYEWTRQIEEDEKKQFKDLSPTDQKFMIKHKSFYYHLNKFMKNNNHLMIELPTKMYTDIE
;
A
#
# COMPACT_ATOMS: atom_id res chain seq x y z
N MET A 1 -61.36 18.39 -23.19
CA MET A 1 -60.70 17.06 -23.19
C MET A 1 -59.30 17.16 -23.75
N GLU A 2 -59.13 17.75 -24.95
CA GLU A 2 -57.84 17.85 -25.66
C GLU A 2 -56.69 18.56 -24.91
N LEU A 3 -56.97 19.63 -24.14
CA LEU A 3 -55.92 20.35 -23.40
C LEU A 3 -55.28 19.53 -22.26
N SER A 4 -56.04 18.59 -21.68
CA SER A 4 -55.55 17.71 -20.60
C SER A 4 -54.62 16.64 -21.14
N GLU A 5 -54.97 16.05 -22.30
CA GLU A 5 -54.18 15.00 -22.94
C GLU A 5 -52.84 15.54 -23.45
N ILE A 6 -52.83 16.74 -24.04
CA ILE A 6 -51.59 17.41 -24.48
C ILE A 6 -50.67 17.70 -23.28
N ALA A 7 -51.23 18.14 -22.15
CA ALA A 7 -50.47 18.39 -20.93
C ALA A 7 -49.88 17.09 -20.35
N GLU A 8 -50.63 16.00 -20.39
CA GLU A 8 -50.17 14.69 -19.93
C GLU A 8 -49.03 14.13 -20.79
N VAL A 9 -49.17 14.18 -22.12
CA VAL A 9 -48.09 13.79 -23.06
C VAL A 9 -46.83 14.63 -22.83
N ARG A 10 -46.98 15.95 -22.64
CA ARG A 10 -45.84 16.84 -22.31
C ARG A 10 -45.17 16.41 -21.00
N ASN A 11 -45.94 16.09 -19.96
CA ASN A 11 -45.39 15.65 -18.68
C ASN A 11 -44.63 14.33 -18.81
N TRP A 12 -45.14 13.38 -19.60
CA TRP A 12 -44.43 12.13 -19.88
C TRP A 12 -43.14 12.34 -20.68
N ILE A 13 -43.13 13.26 -21.64
CA ILE A 13 -41.91 13.64 -22.37
C ILE A 13 -40.88 14.27 -21.43
N LEU A 14 -41.30 15.19 -20.56
CA LEU A 14 -40.44 15.81 -19.56
C LEU A 14 -39.89 14.78 -18.56
N ALA A 15 -40.71 13.83 -18.11
CA ALA A 15 -40.26 12.72 -17.28
C ALA A 15 -39.23 11.85 -18.00
N GLY A 16 -39.43 11.56 -19.29
CA GLY A 16 -38.46 10.86 -20.13
C GLY A 16 -37.12 11.58 -20.20
N PHE A 17 -37.12 12.89 -20.46
CA PHE A 17 -35.87 13.68 -20.46
C PHE A 17 -35.20 13.72 -19.09
N ALA A 18 -35.96 13.81 -18.00
CA ALA A 18 -35.41 13.79 -16.65
C ALA A 18 -34.71 12.46 -16.35
N ILE A 19 -35.27 11.32 -16.75
CA ILE A 19 -34.67 9.99 -16.58
C ILE A 19 -33.37 9.88 -17.38
N VAL A 20 -33.37 10.31 -18.65
CA VAL A 20 -32.18 10.30 -19.49
C VAL A 20 -31.08 11.20 -18.91
N GLY A 21 -31.44 12.42 -18.47
CA GLY A 21 -30.53 13.35 -17.82
C GLY A 21 -29.92 12.78 -16.53
N ALA A 22 -30.72 12.11 -15.71
CA ALA A 22 -30.24 11.43 -14.49
C ALA A 22 -29.24 10.31 -14.82
N PHE A 23 -29.53 9.48 -15.84
CA PHE A 23 -28.62 8.42 -16.28
C PHE A 23 -27.28 8.96 -16.78
N ILE A 24 -27.31 10.00 -17.63
CA ILE A 24 -26.11 10.69 -18.11
C ILE A 24 -25.31 11.24 -16.91
N THR A 25 -25.97 11.91 -15.97
CA THR A 25 -25.32 12.49 -14.78
C THR A 25 -24.62 11.43 -13.95
N ILE A 26 -25.28 10.30 -13.66
CA ILE A 26 -24.68 9.19 -12.90
C ILE A 26 -23.49 8.59 -13.65
N ARG A 27 -23.62 8.38 -14.96
CA ARG A 27 -22.53 7.86 -15.80
C ARG A 27 -21.32 8.80 -15.79
N THR A 28 -21.55 10.09 -15.98
CA THR A 28 -20.51 11.13 -15.95
C THR A 28 -19.83 11.20 -14.57
N TYR A 29 -20.61 11.14 -13.48
CA TYR A 29 -20.06 11.11 -12.13
C TYR A 29 -19.13 9.91 -11.90
N ARG A 30 -19.54 8.71 -12.33
CA ARG A 30 -18.69 7.50 -12.23
C ARG A 30 -17.42 7.63 -13.07
N SER A 31 -17.54 8.12 -14.31
CA SER A 31 -16.41 8.35 -15.21
C SER A 31 -15.42 9.35 -14.62
N ASN A 32 -15.90 10.47 -14.08
CA ASN A 32 -15.05 11.49 -13.46
C ASN A 32 -14.32 10.94 -12.23
N ASN A 33 -14.99 10.10 -11.42
CA ASN A 33 -14.34 9.47 -10.27
C ASN A 33 -13.27 8.47 -10.70
N GLN A 34 -13.50 7.66 -11.74
CA GLN A 34 -12.49 6.76 -12.30
C GLN A 34 -11.29 7.53 -12.85
N GLN A 35 -11.53 8.62 -13.57
CA GLN A 35 -10.46 9.48 -14.10
C GLN A 35 -9.62 10.11 -12.99
N ARG A 36 -10.26 10.62 -11.92
CA ARG A 36 -9.54 11.14 -10.73
C ARG A 36 -8.71 10.06 -10.05
N LYS A 37 -9.27 8.86 -9.92
CA LYS A 37 -8.56 7.70 -9.33
C LYS A 37 -7.31 7.37 -10.16
N LEU A 38 -7.43 7.36 -11.48
CA LEU A 38 -6.32 7.12 -12.40
C LEU A 38 -5.23 8.21 -12.29
N ASP A 39 -5.61 9.48 -12.35
CA ASP A 39 -4.69 10.63 -12.22
C ASP A 39 -3.96 10.62 -10.87
N ASN A 40 -4.68 10.39 -9.76
CA ASN A 40 -4.08 10.25 -8.45
C ASN A 40 -3.09 9.08 -8.38
N THR A 41 -3.39 7.97 -9.09
CA THR A 41 -2.52 6.79 -9.13
C THR A 41 -1.21 7.11 -9.85
N PHE A 42 -1.26 7.75 -11.01
CA PHE A 42 -0.04 8.14 -11.73
C PHE A 42 0.80 9.15 -10.95
N LYS A 43 0.17 10.17 -10.35
CA LYS A 43 0.87 11.10 -9.44
C LYS A 43 1.53 10.38 -8.25
N THR A 44 0.86 9.36 -7.71
CA THR A 44 1.43 8.54 -6.63
C THR A 44 2.59 7.68 -7.14
N LEU A 45 2.50 7.12 -8.34
CA LEU A 45 3.61 6.37 -8.96
C LEU A 45 4.82 7.27 -9.20
N ASP A 46 4.61 8.50 -9.68
CA ASP A 46 5.70 9.46 -9.87
C ASP A 46 6.32 9.87 -8.53
N TYR A 47 5.48 10.10 -7.51
CA TYR A 47 5.95 10.32 -6.15
C TYR A 47 6.81 9.13 -5.65
N LEU A 48 6.35 7.90 -5.86
CA LEU A 48 7.10 6.69 -5.49
C LEU A 48 8.43 6.62 -6.22
N ARG A 49 8.47 6.87 -7.54
CA ARG A 49 9.70 6.86 -8.35
C ARG A 49 10.71 7.91 -7.87
N MET A 50 10.24 9.04 -7.36
CA MET A 50 11.12 10.09 -6.81
C MET A 50 11.74 9.71 -5.46
N HIS A 51 11.08 8.87 -4.66
CA HIS A 51 11.53 8.51 -3.30
C HIS A 51 12.17 7.12 -3.22
N ILE A 52 11.79 6.22 -4.12
CA ILE A 52 12.36 4.88 -4.28
C ILE A 52 13.31 4.94 -5.48
N GLY A 53 14.43 5.60 -5.25
CA GLY A 53 15.49 5.76 -6.24
C GLY A 53 16.30 4.48 -6.42
N LYS A 54 17.26 4.51 -7.34
CA LYS A 54 18.13 3.36 -7.63
C LYS A 54 18.84 2.82 -6.39
N GLU A 55 19.40 3.69 -5.55
CA GLU A 55 20.09 3.29 -4.32
C GLU A 55 19.17 2.51 -3.36
N THR A 56 17.91 2.94 -3.23
CA THR A 56 16.90 2.26 -2.42
C THR A 56 16.53 0.89 -2.99
N ILE A 57 16.46 0.77 -4.32
CA ILE A 57 16.20 -0.49 -5.02
C ILE A 57 17.40 -1.44 -4.88
N ASP A 58 18.62 -0.95 -5.06
CA ASP A 58 19.84 -1.76 -4.94
C ASP A 58 19.98 -2.28 -3.50
N ARG A 59 19.72 -1.42 -2.50
CA ARG A 59 19.71 -1.82 -1.08
C ARG A 59 18.60 -2.82 -0.77
N PHE A 60 17.43 -2.66 -1.38
CA PHE A 60 16.34 -3.63 -1.29
C PHE A 60 16.75 -5.00 -1.81
N ILE A 61 17.36 -5.06 -3.01
CA ILE A 61 17.78 -6.31 -3.63
C ILE A 61 18.83 -7.00 -2.76
N GLU A 62 19.82 -6.26 -2.24
CA GLU A 62 20.83 -6.80 -1.33
C GLU A 62 20.21 -7.45 -0.10
N LEU A 63 19.28 -6.75 0.58
CA LEU A 63 18.65 -7.26 1.79
C LEU A 63 17.64 -8.37 1.50
N PHE A 64 16.97 -8.33 0.36
CA PHE A 64 16.12 -9.41 -0.10
C PHE A 64 16.94 -10.70 -0.26
N GLN A 65 18.12 -10.62 -0.89
CA GLN A 65 19.03 -11.74 -1.05
C GLN A 65 19.64 -12.19 0.29
N ALA A 66 19.99 -11.24 1.16
CA ALA A 66 20.51 -11.55 2.50
C ALA A 66 19.49 -12.23 3.41
N ASN A 67 18.19 -12.03 3.17
CA ASN A 67 17.07 -12.68 3.86
C ASN A 67 16.50 -13.88 3.08
N ASN A 68 17.29 -14.46 2.17
CA ASN A 68 16.89 -15.64 1.42
C ASN A 68 16.81 -16.88 2.33
N PRO A 69 15.66 -17.58 2.38
CA PRO A 69 15.45 -18.77 3.22
C PRO A 69 16.43 -19.92 2.99
N ILE A 70 17.09 -19.96 1.82
CA ILE A 70 18.11 -20.95 1.49
C ILE A 70 19.40 -20.69 2.29
N THR A 71 19.73 -19.42 2.53
CA THR A 71 21.01 -19.00 3.09
C THR A 71 20.92 -18.47 4.53
N SER A 72 19.74 -18.06 4.97
CA SER A 72 19.46 -17.54 6.30
C SER A 72 18.10 -18.00 6.82
N LYS A 73 17.88 -17.88 8.13
CA LYS A 73 16.54 -18.04 8.71
C LYS A 73 15.66 -16.87 8.28
N GLU A 74 14.34 -17.07 8.23
CA GLU A 74 13.36 -16.05 7.81
C GLU A 74 13.47 -14.73 8.60
N ASN A 75 13.99 -14.76 9.83
CA ASN A 75 14.15 -13.61 10.71
C ASN A 75 15.58 -13.06 10.76
N GLU A 76 16.46 -13.48 9.85
CA GLU A 76 17.87 -13.09 9.83
C GLU A 76 18.28 -12.60 8.42
N PHE A 77 19.11 -11.56 8.41
CA PHE A 77 19.86 -11.07 7.27
C PHE A 77 21.29 -11.57 7.39
N LYS A 78 21.75 -12.34 6.40
CA LYS A 78 23.16 -12.72 6.27
C LYS A 78 23.83 -11.77 5.29
N LEU A 79 24.50 -10.76 5.84
CA LEU A 79 25.15 -9.70 5.07
C LEU A 79 26.41 -10.20 4.36
N SER A 80 26.84 -9.47 3.35
CA SER A 80 27.99 -9.80 2.49
C SER A 80 29.32 -9.82 3.26
N ASP A 81 29.43 -9.07 4.36
CA ASP A 81 30.59 -9.05 5.26
C ASP A 81 30.61 -10.22 6.26
N GLY A 82 29.61 -11.12 6.19
CA GLY A 82 29.45 -12.26 7.08
C GLY A 82 28.71 -11.95 8.38
N GLN A 83 28.32 -10.69 8.63
CA GLN A 83 27.50 -10.35 9.78
C GLN A 83 26.08 -10.91 9.62
N ILE A 84 25.52 -11.36 10.74
CA ILE A 84 24.13 -11.79 10.83
C ILE A 84 23.38 -10.77 11.68
N GLN A 85 22.34 -10.16 11.10
CA GLN A 85 21.47 -9.24 11.81
C GLN A 85 20.04 -9.78 11.86
N ASN A 86 19.34 -9.58 12.97
CA ASN A 86 17.94 -9.98 13.06
C ASN A 86 17.03 -8.93 12.43
N VAL A 87 15.89 -9.35 11.86
CA VAL A 87 14.89 -8.44 11.29
C VAL A 87 14.40 -7.41 12.31
N LYS A 88 14.30 -7.76 13.60
CA LYS A 88 13.92 -6.82 14.66
C LYS A 88 14.92 -5.66 14.85
N ASP A 89 16.19 -5.89 14.51
CA ASP A 89 17.27 -4.92 14.70
C ASP A 89 17.46 -4.04 13.45
N MET A 90 16.71 -4.32 12.38
CA MET A 90 16.80 -3.69 11.06
C MET A 90 16.73 -2.16 11.10
N PHE A 91 15.91 -1.60 12.00
CA PHE A 91 15.68 -0.16 12.12
C PHE A 91 16.31 0.47 13.37
N THR A 92 17.23 -0.26 14.02
CA THR A 92 18.03 0.32 15.13
C THR A 92 19.19 1.16 14.59
N ASP A 93 19.85 1.91 15.46
CA ASP A 93 21.06 2.66 15.10
C ASP A 93 22.15 1.68 14.62
N GLY A 94 22.57 1.81 13.36
CA GLY A 94 23.49 0.88 12.70
C GLY A 94 22.84 -0.38 12.10
N GLY A 95 21.52 -0.50 12.18
CA GLY A 95 20.76 -1.61 11.58
C GLY A 95 20.80 -1.59 10.05
N CYS A 96 20.77 -2.77 9.44
CA CYS A 96 20.93 -2.93 7.99
C CYS A 96 19.85 -2.26 7.14
N GLY A 97 18.66 -1.99 7.69
CA GLY A 97 17.58 -1.29 6.97
C GLY A 97 17.43 0.18 7.34
N ASN A 98 18.31 0.72 8.19
CA ASN A 98 18.29 2.13 8.55
C ASN A 98 18.68 3.00 7.34
N GLY A 99 17.93 4.07 7.09
CA GLY A 99 18.06 4.87 5.88
C GLY A 99 17.08 4.48 4.78
N GLU A 100 17.54 3.77 3.74
CA GLU A 100 16.81 3.57 2.50
C GLU A 100 15.55 2.72 2.67
N ILE A 101 15.66 1.56 3.36
CA ILE A 101 14.50 0.69 3.54
C ILE A 101 13.49 1.31 4.50
N TYR A 102 13.97 1.98 5.54
CA TYR A 102 13.12 2.74 6.44
C TYR A 102 12.28 3.78 5.67
N ASN A 103 12.92 4.58 4.81
CA ASN A 103 12.25 5.58 3.98
C ASN A 103 11.25 4.94 3.00
N MET A 104 11.62 3.83 2.38
CA MET A 104 10.74 3.08 1.48
C MET A 104 9.47 2.61 2.19
N ILE A 105 9.62 2.03 3.40
CA ILE A 105 8.49 1.59 4.21
C ILE A 105 7.62 2.76 4.65
N GLN A 106 8.21 3.89 5.04
CA GLN A 106 7.43 5.09 5.37
C GLN A 106 6.57 5.57 4.19
N VAL A 107 7.15 5.57 2.98
CA VAL A 107 6.44 5.94 1.77
C VAL A 107 5.32 4.92 1.47
N PHE A 108 5.58 3.62 1.61
CA PHE A 108 4.55 2.59 1.48
C PHE A 108 3.44 2.71 2.53
N ASP A 109 3.77 3.03 3.78
CA ASP A 109 2.80 3.30 4.84
C ASP A 109 1.90 4.49 4.47
N MET A 110 2.51 5.56 3.97
CA MET A 110 1.79 6.76 3.57
C MET A 110 0.80 6.46 2.45
N ILE A 111 1.20 5.78 1.37
CA ILE A 111 0.29 5.46 0.26
C ILE A 111 -0.76 4.42 0.67
N SER A 112 -0.47 3.56 1.65
CA SER A 112 -1.39 2.54 2.15
C SER A 112 -2.67 3.14 2.74
N LYS A 113 -2.61 4.39 3.24
CA LYS A 113 -3.80 5.17 3.64
C LYS A 113 -4.72 5.44 2.44
N SER A 114 -4.16 5.80 1.30
CA SER A 114 -4.89 6.10 0.06
C SER A 114 -5.42 4.83 -0.59
N LEU A 115 -4.64 3.75 -0.57
CA LEU A 115 -5.05 2.42 -1.04
C LEU A 115 -6.25 1.90 -0.22
N THR A 116 -6.17 1.99 1.11
CA THR A 116 -7.27 1.57 2.01
C THR A 116 -8.57 2.33 1.74
N ARG A 117 -8.47 3.60 1.31
CA ARG A 117 -9.62 4.45 0.98
C ARG A 117 -10.11 4.29 -0.46
N ASN A 118 -9.56 3.34 -1.21
CA ASN A 118 -9.88 3.09 -2.62
C ASN A 118 -9.67 4.34 -3.52
N LEU A 119 -8.72 5.21 -3.16
CA LEU A 119 -8.41 6.45 -3.88
C LEU A 119 -7.42 6.24 -5.03
N LEU A 120 -6.75 5.09 -5.05
CA LEU A 120 -5.76 4.69 -6.04
C LEU A 120 -6.15 3.36 -6.67
N ILE A 121 -5.74 3.14 -7.92
CA ILE A 121 -5.87 1.86 -8.62
C ILE A 121 -4.77 0.95 -8.09
N THR A 122 -5.14 0.08 -7.15
CA THR A 122 -4.23 -0.81 -6.42
C THR A 122 -3.42 -1.67 -7.37
N GLU A 123 -4.03 -2.15 -8.45
CA GLU A 123 -3.43 -3.03 -9.43
C GLU A 123 -2.22 -2.39 -10.12
N LEU A 124 -2.27 -1.08 -10.40
CA LEU A 124 -1.15 -0.36 -11.01
C LEU A 124 0.00 -0.14 -10.02
N ILE A 125 -0.32 0.19 -8.77
CA ILE A 125 0.69 0.29 -7.70
C ILE A 125 1.36 -1.05 -7.45
N TRP A 126 0.56 -2.12 -7.43
CA TRP A 126 1.02 -3.48 -7.19
C TRP A 126 1.89 -4.02 -8.33
N TYR A 127 1.52 -3.72 -9.57
CA TYR A 127 2.32 -4.06 -10.73
C TYR A 127 3.75 -3.50 -10.61
N GLU A 128 3.90 -2.24 -10.21
CA GLU A 128 5.20 -1.59 -10.13
C GLU A 128 6.00 -1.92 -8.86
N TYR A 129 5.34 -2.06 -7.71
CA TYR A 129 6.02 -2.13 -6.39
C TYR A 129 5.60 -3.33 -5.53
N GLY A 130 4.77 -4.24 -6.04
CA GLY A 130 4.18 -5.35 -5.28
C GLY A 130 5.22 -6.25 -4.62
N GLN A 131 6.34 -6.56 -5.28
CA GLN A 131 7.42 -7.34 -4.68
C GLN A 131 8.01 -6.65 -3.43
N MET A 132 8.32 -5.36 -3.55
CA MET A 132 8.87 -4.56 -2.44
C MET A 132 7.86 -4.41 -1.31
N ILE A 133 6.61 -4.06 -1.63
CA ILE A 133 5.53 -3.93 -0.64
C ILE A 133 5.33 -5.24 0.13
N SER A 134 5.34 -6.37 -0.58
CA SER A 134 5.18 -7.70 0.01
C SER A 134 6.30 -8.02 0.99
N LYS A 135 7.56 -7.80 0.57
CA LYS A 135 8.71 -8.13 1.42
C LYS A 135 8.85 -7.16 2.59
N CYS A 136 8.60 -5.87 2.38
CA CYS A 136 8.51 -4.90 3.46
C CYS A 136 7.46 -5.30 4.49
N TYR A 137 6.28 -5.74 4.04
CA TYR A 137 5.24 -6.24 4.93
C TYR A 137 5.67 -7.47 5.72
N GLU A 138 6.39 -8.41 5.09
CA GLU A 138 6.93 -9.58 5.78
C GLU A 138 7.85 -9.15 6.94
N TRP A 139 8.81 -8.26 6.67
CA TRP A 139 9.73 -7.74 7.69
C TRP A 139 8.99 -6.98 8.80
N THR A 140 8.12 -6.04 8.45
CA THR A 140 7.40 -5.21 9.45
C THR A 140 6.34 -5.98 10.21
N ARG A 141 5.80 -7.07 9.65
CA ARG A 141 4.90 -7.97 10.37
C ARG A 141 5.64 -8.74 11.45
N GLN A 142 6.84 -9.26 11.16
CA GLN A 142 7.65 -9.95 12.18
C GLN A 142 7.97 -9.01 13.35
N ILE A 143 8.37 -7.77 13.05
CA ILE A 143 8.61 -6.74 14.07
C ILE A 143 7.34 -6.48 14.89
N GLU A 144 6.19 -6.28 14.24
CA GLU A 144 4.91 -6.05 14.94
C GLU A 144 4.49 -7.24 15.83
N GLU A 145 4.78 -8.47 15.42
CA GLU A 145 4.51 -9.67 16.22
C GLU A 145 5.38 -9.73 17.47
N ASP A 146 6.65 -9.33 17.37
CA ASP A 146 7.57 -9.26 18.51
C ASP A 146 7.24 -8.09 19.46
N GLU A 147 6.89 -6.92 18.92
CA GLU A 147 6.39 -5.78 19.70
C GLU A 147 5.14 -6.17 20.51
N LYS A 148 4.20 -6.93 19.93
CA LYS A 148 3.00 -7.41 20.64
C LYS A 148 3.30 -8.37 21.78
N LYS A 149 4.35 -9.18 21.66
CA LYS A 149 4.78 -10.08 22.75
C LYS A 149 5.32 -9.23 23.90
N GLN A 150 6.22 -8.30 23.59
CA GLN A 150 6.82 -7.39 24.57
C GLN A 150 5.79 -6.45 25.22
N PHE A 151 4.76 -6.03 24.48
CA PHE A 151 3.70 -5.15 24.96
C PHE A 151 3.02 -5.65 26.23
N LYS A 152 2.89 -6.97 26.39
CA LYS A 152 2.28 -7.59 27.57
C LYS A 152 3.08 -7.35 28.85
N ASP A 153 4.37 -7.14 28.71
CA ASP A 153 5.32 -6.98 29.80
C ASP A 153 5.61 -5.49 30.10
N LEU A 154 5.08 -4.57 29.28
CA LEU A 154 5.27 -3.13 29.44
C LEU A 154 4.39 -2.52 30.53
N SER A 155 4.85 -1.40 31.08
CA SER A 155 4.05 -0.61 32.03
C SER A 155 2.77 -0.05 31.36
N PRO A 156 1.69 0.20 32.12
CA PRO A 156 0.48 0.80 31.56
C PRO A 156 0.72 2.14 30.84
N THR A 157 1.71 2.91 31.28
CA THR A 157 2.10 4.18 30.65
C THR A 157 2.69 3.95 29.27
N ASP A 158 3.60 2.98 29.15
CA ASP A 158 4.27 2.65 27.89
C ASP A 158 3.29 2.01 26.90
N GLN A 159 2.38 1.16 27.40
CA GLN A 159 1.28 0.60 26.61
C GLN A 159 0.41 1.72 25.99
N LYS A 160 0.04 2.72 26.79
CA LYS A 160 -0.75 3.87 26.32
C LYS A 160 0.01 4.71 25.29
N PHE A 161 1.33 4.86 25.47
CA PHE A 161 2.19 5.57 24.52
C PHE A 161 2.21 4.86 23.16
N MET A 162 2.48 3.55 23.13
CA MET A 162 2.53 2.76 21.89
C MET A 162 1.19 2.74 21.14
N ILE A 163 0.06 2.64 21.86
CA ILE A 163 -1.27 2.68 21.23
C ILE A 163 -1.51 4.03 20.55
N LYS A 164 -1.04 5.13 21.17
CA LYS A 164 -1.23 6.49 20.63
C LYS A 164 -0.30 6.75 19.45
N HIS A 165 0.97 6.38 19.57
CA HIS A 165 2.02 6.61 18.59
C HIS A 165 2.24 5.33 17.77
N LYS A 166 1.28 5.06 16.88
CA LYS A 166 1.36 3.96 15.91
C LYS A 166 2.74 3.89 15.25
N SER A 167 3.24 2.68 15.05
CA SER A 167 4.50 2.43 14.33
C SER A 167 4.45 3.01 12.91
N PHE A 168 5.61 3.36 12.36
CA PHE A 168 5.73 4.01 11.05
C PHE A 168 5.30 3.13 9.85
N TYR A 169 5.05 1.84 10.09
CA TYR A 169 4.53 0.85 9.13
C TYR A 169 3.08 0.42 9.41
N TYR A 170 2.39 1.08 10.35
CA TYR A 170 1.06 0.66 10.81
C TYR A 170 0.03 0.52 9.67
N HIS A 171 -0.04 1.50 8.78
CA HIS A 171 -0.97 1.53 7.66
C HIS A 171 -0.59 0.53 6.58
N LEU A 172 0.72 0.33 6.34
CA LEU A 172 1.20 -0.74 5.46
C LEU A 172 0.74 -2.12 5.96
N ASN A 173 1.06 -2.45 7.22
CA ASN A 173 0.66 -3.72 7.84
C ASN A 173 -0.86 -3.90 7.82
N LYS A 174 -1.61 -2.85 8.14
CA LYS A 174 -3.07 -2.89 8.11
C LYS A 174 -3.63 -3.13 6.71
N PHE A 175 -3.10 -2.45 5.70
CA PHE A 175 -3.52 -2.62 4.31
C PHE A 175 -3.23 -4.04 3.85
N MET A 176 -1.99 -4.52 4.05
CA MET A 176 -1.58 -5.84 3.62
C MET A 176 -2.34 -6.94 4.35
N LYS A 177 -2.52 -6.85 5.68
CA LYS A 177 -3.31 -7.86 6.42
C LYS A 177 -4.71 -8.07 5.84
N ASN A 178 -5.33 -7.01 5.33
CA ASN A 178 -6.69 -7.08 4.76
C ASN A 178 -6.72 -7.53 3.29
N ASN A 179 -5.62 -7.34 2.54
CA ASN A 179 -5.62 -7.49 1.08
C ASN A 179 -4.60 -8.52 0.56
N ASN A 180 -3.71 -9.07 1.40
CA ASN A 180 -2.57 -9.89 0.96
C ASN A 180 -3.00 -11.05 0.05
N HIS A 181 -4.10 -11.73 0.40
CA HIS A 181 -4.65 -12.83 -0.38
C HIS A 181 -5.05 -12.44 -1.82
N LEU A 182 -5.54 -11.22 -2.02
CA LEU A 182 -5.85 -10.69 -3.35
C LEU A 182 -4.60 -10.23 -4.09
N MET A 183 -3.66 -9.65 -3.34
CA MET A 183 -2.47 -9.04 -3.93
C MET A 183 -1.48 -10.08 -4.46
N ILE A 184 -1.33 -11.22 -3.80
CA ILE A 184 -0.42 -12.30 -4.23
C ILE A 184 -0.79 -12.87 -5.61
N GLU A 185 -2.07 -12.77 -6.01
CA GLU A 185 -2.55 -13.24 -7.31
C GLU A 185 -2.29 -12.23 -8.44
N LEU A 186 -1.99 -10.97 -8.10
CA LEU A 186 -1.76 -9.93 -9.09
C LEU A 186 -0.33 -9.98 -9.64
N PRO A 187 -0.13 -9.70 -10.94
CA PRO A 187 1.20 -9.62 -11.52
C PRO A 187 1.99 -8.49 -10.88
N THR A 188 3.28 -8.72 -10.65
CA THR A 188 4.19 -7.72 -10.11
C THR A 188 5.52 -7.76 -10.87
N LYS A 189 6.16 -6.60 -10.99
CA LYS A 189 7.51 -6.47 -11.51
C LYS A 189 8.49 -7.08 -10.51
N MET A 190 9.31 -8.01 -11.00
CA MET A 190 10.36 -8.65 -10.22
C MET A 190 11.64 -7.82 -10.33
N TYR A 191 12.15 -7.35 -9.21
CA TYR A 191 13.40 -6.58 -9.10
C TYR A 191 14.60 -7.46 -8.77
N THR A 192 14.35 -8.67 -8.28
CA THR A 192 15.37 -9.58 -7.75
C THR A 192 15.72 -10.70 -8.71
N ASP A 193 15.01 -10.80 -9.84
CA ASP A 193 15.34 -11.74 -10.89
C ASP A 193 16.60 -11.22 -11.58
N ILE A 194 17.68 -12.01 -11.51
CA ILE A 194 18.94 -11.70 -12.17
C ILE A 194 18.73 -11.94 -13.67
N GLU A 195 18.97 -10.92 -14.50
CA GLU A 195 19.18 -11.10 -15.95
C GLU A 195 20.51 -11.81 -16.23
#